data_AF-A0A3L8Q4X4-F1
#
_entry.id   AF-A0A3L8Q4X4-F1
#
_cell.length_a   1.000
_cell.length_b   1.000
_cell.length_c   1.000
_cell.angle_alpha   90.00
_cell.angle_beta   90.00
_cell.angle_gamma   90.00
#
_symmetry.space_group_name_H-M   'P 1'
#
loop_
_entity.id
_entity.type
_entity.pdbx_description
1 polymer ?
#
loop_
_entity_poly.entity_id
_entity_poly.type
_entity_poly.pdbx_seq_one_letter_code
_entity_poly.pdbx_strand_id
1 'polypeptide(L)'
;MAELGPAGSLRAEASCPLCLAFFQEPVSIHCGHNFCRPCIESCWENSRESFPCPRCRLTAPERSLRPNRELAEIIRIAQRLSLRGRGGEGERLCRRHGEVLKLFCEEEQTPVCRVCRESRDHRLHAAVPIEEAAQEHKVGGARVSRRMEEVAAALFAWQKFGFLHFPPLFRVPFE
;
A
#
# COMPACT_ATOMS: atom_id res chain seq x y z
N MET A 1 13.39 -24.64 9.05
CA MET A 1 13.49 -23.17 8.94
C MET A 1 13.12 -22.82 7.51
N ALA A 2 11.99 -22.15 7.27
CA ALA A 2 11.57 -21.81 5.91
C ALA A 2 12.46 -20.67 5.39
N GLU A 3 13.34 -20.96 4.43
CA GLU A 3 14.08 -19.94 3.71
C GLU A 3 13.10 -19.13 2.86
N LEU A 4 12.84 -17.89 3.30
CA LEU A 4 12.11 -16.94 2.48
C LEU A 4 12.96 -16.70 1.23
N GLY A 5 12.42 -17.03 0.04
CA GLY A 5 13.10 -16.73 -1.22
C GLY A 5 13.48 -15.24 -1.33
N PRO A 6 14.35 -14.86 -2.28
CA PRO A 6 14.97 -13.52 -2.33
C PRO A 6 13.96 -12.35 -2.29
N ALA A 7 12.74 -12.55 -2.81
CA ALA A 7 11.66 -11.56 -2.73
C ALA A 7 11.03 -11.41 -1.33
N GLY A 8 10.98 -12.47 -0.53
CA GLY A 8 10.52 -12.45 0.87
C GLY A 8 11.53 -11.78 1.79
N SER A 9 12.82 -12.00 1.56
CA SER A 9 13.90 -11.29 2.25
C SER A 9 13.86 -9.79 1.97
N LEU A 10 13.68 -9.38 0.71
CA LEU A 10 13.66 -7.97 0.33
C LEU A 10 12.48 -7.19 0.97
N ARG A 11 11.30 -7.81 1.06
CA ARG A 11 10.14 -7.19 1.74
C ARG A 11 10.42 -6.99 3.21
N ALA A 12 11.01 -7.97 3.90
CA ALA A 12 11.31 -7.88 5.33
C ALA A 12 12.30 -6.74 5.61
N GLU A 13 13.36 -6.61 4.81
CA GLU A 13 14.35 -5.53 4.94
C GLU A 13 13.79 -4.13 4.63
N ALA A 14 12.80 -4.05 3.74
CA ALA A 14 12.13 -2.80 3.37
C ALA A 14 10.92 -2.46 4.27
N SER A 15 10.71 -3.20 5.36
CA SER A 15 9.54 -3.06 6.24
C SER A 15 9.88 -2.44 7.59
N CYS A 16 8.99 -1.58 8.08
CA CYS A 16 9.09 -0.92 9.35
C CYS A 16 8.94 -1.91 10.52
N PRO A 17 9.81 -1.85 11.55
CA PRO A 17 9.72 -2.69 12.73
C PRO A 17 8.40 -2.64 13.50
N LEU A 18 7.73 -1.49 13.42
CA LEU A 18 6.63 -1.14 14.32
C LEU A 18 5.28 -1.47 13.70
N CYS A 19 5.09 -1.16 12.42
CA CYS A 19 3.84 -1.45 11.71
C CYS A 19 3.92 -2.66 10.76
N LEU A 20 5.12 -3.23 10.56
CA LEU A 20 5.38 -4.39 9.69
C LEU A 20 4.97 -4.19 8.22
N ALA A 21 4.69 -2.94 7.84
CA ALA A 21 4.45 -2.48 6.48
C ALA A 21 5.74 -1.92 5.87
N PHE A 22 5.78 -1.71 4.56
CA PHE A 22 6.86 -0.93 3.93
C PHE A 22 6.99 0.44 4.62
N PHE A 23 8.21 0.96 4.77
CA PHE A 23 8.34 2.25 5.45
C PHE A 23 7.59 3.36 4.71
N GLN A 24 6.82 4.13 5.47
CA GLN A 24 6.18 5.36 5.05
C GLN A 24 6.96 6.52 5.66
N GLU A 25 7.52 7.37 4.80
CA GLU A 25 8.39 8.48 5.21
C GLU A 25 9.49 8.00 6.16
N PRO A 26 10.40 7.11 5.70
CA PRO A 26 11.44 6.54 6.54
C PRO A 26 12.32 7.64 7.14
N VAL A 27 12.51 7.56 8.45
CA VAL A 27 13.40 8.44 9.21
C VAL A 27 14.42 7.59 9.97
N SER A 28 15.67 8.05 9.98
CA SER A 28 16.74 7.53 10.83
C SER A 28 16.80 8.32 12.14
N ILE A 29 16.95 7.62 13.27
CA ILE A 29 17.11 8.25 14.59
C ILE A 29 18.58 8.29 15.03
N HIS A 30 18.86 8.76 16.25
CA HIS A 30 20.21 8.93 16.81
C HIS A 30 21.11 7.69 16.70
N CYS A 31 20.55 6.49 16.87
CA CYS A 31 21.29 5.23 16.78
C CYS A 31 21.35 4.62 15.37
N GLY A 32 20.85 5.31 14.34
CA GLY A 32 20.88 4.84 12.94
C GLY A 32 19.77 3.87 12.54
N HIS A 33 18.96 3.37 13.48
CA HIS A 33 17.76 2.58 13.15
C HIS A 33 16.73 3.42 12.40
N ASN A 34 16.01 2.78 11.47
CA ASN A 34 15.00 3.40 10.64
C ASN A 34 13.59 3.01 11.07
N PHE A 35 12.66 3.95 10.99
CA PHE A 35 11.23 3.78 11.31
C PHE A 35 10.37 4.63 10.36
N CYS A 36 9.09 4.33 10.23
CA CYS A 36 8.16 5.30 9.64
C CYS A 36 8.09 6.52 10.57
N ARG A 37 8.08 7.73 10.01
CA ARG A 37 7.81 8.96 10.78
C ARG A 37 6.61 8.82 11.74
N PRO A 38 5.39 8.47 11.29
CA PRO A 38 4.25 8.37 12.21
C PRO A 38 4.44 7.33 13.31
N CYS A 39 5.12 6.21 13.02
CA CYS A 39 5.34 5.16 14.01
C CYS A 39 6.29 5.61 15.12
N ILE A 40 7.41 6.26 14.78
CA ILE A 40 8.35 6.72 15.81
C ILE A 40 7.82 7.93 16.58
N GLU A 41 7.06 8.80 15.91
CA GLU A 41 6.42 9.94 16.57
C GLU A 41 5.37 9.49 17.59
N SER A 42 4.58 8.46 17.28
CA SER A 42 3.67 7.84 18.25
C SER A 42 4.41 7.20 19.43
N CYS A 43 5.56 6.55 19.20
CA CYS A 43 6.37 6.00 20.30
C CYS A 43 6.92 7.08 21.25
N TRP A 44 7.12 8.30 20.76
CA TRP A 44 7.68 9.43 21.52
C TRP A 44 6.63 10.47 21.93
N GLU A 45 5.34 10.21 21.74
CA GLU A 45 4.26 11.17 21.96
C GLU A 45 4.28 11.78 23.37
N ASN A 46 4.64 10.98 24.38
CA ASN A 46 4.71 11.40 25.79
C ASN A 46 6.14 11.60 26.31
N SER A 47 7.15 11.54 25.44
CA SER A 47 8.56 11.66 25.81
C SER A 47 9.03 13.12 25.70
N ARG A 48 9.62 13.65 26.78
CA ARG A 48 10.12 15.05 26.82
C ARG A 48 11.64 15.17 26.94
N GLU A 49 12.27 14.28 27.70
CA GLU A 49 13.70 14.40 28.07
C GLU A 49 14.53 13.18 27.63
N SER A 50 13.87 12.13 27.13
CA SER A 50 14.49 10.85 26.84
C SER A 50 13.76 10.19 25.68
N PHE A 51 14.49 9.93 24.60
CA PHE A 51 13.98 9.37 23.36
C PHE A 51 14.61 7.99 23.11
N PRO A 52 14.05 6.91 23.69
CA PRO A 52 14.58 5.57 23.51
C PRO A 52 14.29 5.02 22.11
N CYS A 53 15.24 4.29 21.55
CA CYS A 53 15.04 3.52 20.32
C CYS A 53 14.18 2.28 20.59
N PRO A 54 13.06 2.06 19.87
CA PRO A 54 12.24 0.85 20.03
C PRO A 54 12.96 -0.47 19.70
N ARG A 55 14.06 -0.44 18.93
CA ARG A 55 14.83 -1.62 18.53
C ARG A 55 15.95 -1.97 19.51
N CYS A 56 16.88 -1.04 19.74
CA CYS A 56 18.08 -1.30 20.55
C CYS A 56 18.06 -0.65 21.93
N ARG A 57 17.01 0.11 22.27
CA ARG A 57 16.83 0.80 23.56
C ARG A 57 17.88 1.86 23.90
N LEU A 58 18.81 2.16 22.99
CA LEU A 58 19.68 3.33 23.12
C LEU A 58 18.83 4.60 23.15
N THR A 59 19.16 5.50 24.07
CA THR A 59 18.41 6.73 24.33
C THR A 59 19.20 7.95 23.88
N ALA A 60 18.52 8.95 23.34
CA ALA A 60 19.06 10.28 23.13
C ALA A 60 18.37 11.32 24.02
N PRO A 61 19.08 12.39 24.42
CA PRO A 61 18.49 13.50 25.17
C PRO A 61 17.61 14.40 24.29
N GLU A 62 17.80 14.37 22.97
CA GLU A 62 17.08 15.20 22.01
C GLU A 62 16.38 14.36 20.93
N ARG A 63 15.20 14.83 20.49
CA ARG A 63 14.43 14.25 19.40
C ARG A 63 15.12 14.51 18.06
N SER A 64 15.84 13.51 17.55
CA SER A 64 16.46 13.56 16.22
C SER A 64 15.74 12.67 15.22
N LEU A 65 15.00 13.26 14.29
CA LEU A 65 14.34 12.57 13.17
C LEU A 65 14.92 13.04 11.84
N ARG A 66 15.80 12.22 11.24
CA ARG A 66 16.43 12.54 9.95
C ARG A 66 15.74 11.78 8.81
N PRO A 67 15.07 12.46 7.85
CA PRO A 67 14.51 11.78 6.67
C PRO A 67 15.59 11.00 5.90
N ASN A 68 15.27 9.78 5.48
CA ASN A 68 16.18 8.92 4.71
C ASN A 68 15.64 8.75 3.27
N ARG A 69 16.10 9.60 2.34
CA ARG A 69 15.58 9.66 0.96
C ARG A 69 16.01 8.44 0.15
N GLU A 70 17.21 7.94 0.42
CA GLU A 70 17.82 6.78 -0.21
C GLU A 70 17.03 5.52 0.13
N LEU A 71 16.70 5.33 1.42
CA LEU A 71 15.83 4.24 1.85
C LEU A 71 14.44 4.36 1.25
N ALA A 72 13.88 5.58 1.18
CA ALA A 72 12.59 5.80 0.52
C ALA A 72 12.61 5.34 -0.95
N GLU A 73 13.68 5.62 -1.69
CA GLU A 73 13.81 5.17 -3.08
C GLU A 73 13.99 3.65 -3.19
N ILE A 74 14.81 3.05 -2.32
CA ILE A 74 14.97 1.59 -2.25
C ILE A 74 13.63 0.90 -2.00
N ILE A 75 12.81 1.44 -1.09
CA ILE A 75 11.46 0.91 -0.81
C ILE A 75 10.58 0.99 -2.05
N ARG A 76 10.61 2.09 -2.80
CA ARG A 76 9.86 2.22 -4.06
C ARG A 76 10.30 1.20 -5.09
N ILE A 77 11.60 0.91 -5.19
CA ILE A 77 12.13 -0.14 -6.06
C ILE A 77 11.68 -1.53 -5.55
N ALA A 78 11.81 -1.81 -4.26
CA ALA A 78 11.39 -3.07 -3.64
C ALA A 78 9.90 -3.35 -3.83
N GLN A 79 9.05 -2.32 -3.73
CA GLN A 79 7.63 -2.40 -4.06
C GLN A 79 7.43 -2.76 -5.54
N ARG A 80 8.15 -2.13 -6.47
CA ARG A 80 8.11 -2.44 -7.92
C ARG A 80 8.62 -3.83 -8.27
N LEU A 81 9.61 -4.35 -7.55
CA LEU A 81 10.11 -5.70 -7.77
C LEU A 81 9.15 -6.75 -7.19
N SER A 82 8.55 -6.45 -6.04
CA SER A 82 7.47 -7.26 -5.46
C SER A 82 6.24 -7.31 -6.38
N LEU A 83 5.96 -6.20 -7.09
CA LEU A 83 4.93 -6.08 -8.14
C LEU A 83 5.23 -6.97 -9.36
N ARG A 84 6.48 -7.01 -9.83
CA ARG A 84 6.87 -7.78 -11.04
C ARG A 84 7.02 -9.28 -10.78
N GLY A 85 7.35 -9.69 -9.57
CA GLY A 85 7.53 -11.11 -9.20
C GLY A 85 6.25 -11.93 -9.03
N ARG A 86 5.07 -11.30 -9.07
CA ARG A 86 3.76 -11.96 -8.92
C ARG A 86 2.75 -11.50 -9.99
N GLY A 87 3.22 -11.06 -11.15
CA GLY A 87 2.38 -10.52 -12.21
C GLY A 87 1.63 -11.60 -12.99
N GLY A 88 0.43 -11.97 -12.51
CA GLY A 88 -0.71 -12.13 -13.40
C GLY A 88 -1.28 -10.74 -13.70
N GLU A 89 -1.52 -10.43 -14.97
CA GLU A 89 -1.88 -9.10 -15.46
C GLU A 89 -3.27 -8.67 -14.93
N GLY A 90 -3.32 -7.80 -13.91
CA GLY A 90 -4.57 -7.20 -13.43
C GLY A 90 -4.67 -6.90 -11.93
N GLU A 91 -3.78 -7.43 -11.09
CA GLU A 91 -3.87 -7.25 -9.63
C GLU A 91 -3.34 -5.87 -9.17
N ARG A 92 -4.23 -4.98 -8.70
CA ARG A 92 -3.84 -3.68 -8.10
C ARG A 92 -3.26 -3.93 -6.71
N LEU A 93 -2.06 -3.41 -6.41
CA LEU A 93 -1.45 -3.52 -5.07
C LEU A 93 -1.69 -2.29 -4.19
N CYS A 94 -1.72 -2.53 -2.89
CA CYS A 94 -1.76 -1.49 -1.87
C CYS A 94 -0.42 -0.77 -1.84
N ARG A 95 -0.42 0.56 -2.04
CA ARG A 95 0.81 1.37 -1.97
C ARG A 95 1.47 1.37 -0.58
N ARG A 96 0.67 1.16 0.48
CA ARG A 96 1.14 1.14 1.87
C ARG A 96 1.75 -0.21 2.25
N HIS A 97 1.14 -1.31 1.82
CA HIS A 97 1.51 -2.65 2.27
C HIS A 97 2.18 -3.52 1.21
N GLY A 98 2.11 -3.15 -0.07
CA GLY A 98 2.58 -3.96 -1.20
C GLY A 98 1.83 -5.28 -1.35
N GLU A 99 0.68 -5.43 -0.70
CA GLU A 99 -0.21 -6.59 -0.79
C GLU A 99 -1.28 -6.35 -1.84
N VAL A 100 -1.81 -7.43 -2.43
CA VAL A 100 -2.89 -7.32 -3.42
C VAL A 100 -4.15 -6.72 -2.78
N LEU A 101 -4.73 -5.72 -3.44
CA LEU A 101 -6.03 -5.16 -3.11
C LEU A 101 -7.09 -6.13 -3.62
N LYS A 102 -7.58 -6.98 -2.72
CA LYS A 102 -8.66 -7.94 -3.00
C LYS A 102 -9.98 -7.59 -2.29
N LEU A 103 -9.97 -6.55 -1.47
CA LEU A 103 -11.11 -6.17 -0.64
C LEU A 103 -11.52 -4.73 -0.99
N PHE A 104 -12.79 -4.42 -0.80
CA PHE A 104 -13.37 -3.10 -0.98
C PHE A 104 -14.04 -2.68 0.32
N CYS A 105 -13.64 -1.53 0.86
CA CYS A 105 -14.28 -0.93 2.03
C CYS A 105 -15.54 -0.21 1.56
N GLU A 106 -16.69 -0.57 2.10
CA GLU A 106 -18.00 -0.04 1.69
C GLU A 106 -18.21 1.40 2.15
N GLU A 107 -17.70 1.76 3.33
CA GLU A 107 -17.83 3.08 3.94
C GLU A 107 -16.97 4.12 3.22
N GLU A 108 -15.70 3.80 2.97
CA GLU A 108 -14.74 4.70 2.32
C GLU A 108 -14.78 4.57 0.79
N GLN A 109 -15.54 3.61 0.26
CA GLN A 109 -15.63 3.28 -1.17
C GLN A 109 -14.26 3.12 -1.85
N THR A 110 -13.31 2.49 -1.15
CA THR A 110 -11.94 2.31 -1.63
C THR A 110 -11.46 0.85 -1.55
N PRO A 111 -10.63 0.41 -2.52
CA PRO A 111 -10.02 -0.90 -2.45
C PRO A 111 -8.92 -0.94 -1.37
N VAL A 112 -8.97 -1.95 -0.52
CA VAL A 112 -8.06 -2.20 0.60
C VAL A 112 -7.43 -3.59 0.51
N CYS A 113 -6.22 -3.76 1.06
CA CYS A 113 -5.60 -5.09 1.18
C CYS A 113 -5.94 -5.73 2.54
N ARG A 114 -5.62 -7.01 2.73
CA ARG A 114 -5.89 -7.73 3.99
C ARG A 114 -5.29 -7.02 5.22
N VAL A 115 -4.08 -6.50 5.09
CA VAL A 115 -3.43 -5.72 6.17
C VAL A 115 -4.15 -4.39 6.44
N CYS A 116 -4.66 -3.70 5.41
CA CYS A 116 -5.46 -2.49 5.62
C CYS A 116 -6.76 -2.79 6.36
N ARG A 117 -7.44 -3.90 6.07
CA ARG A 117 -8.67 -4.32 6.77
C ARG A 117 -8.44 -4.51 8.27
N GLU A 118 -7.25 -4.97 8.67
CA GLU A 118 -6.91 -5.16 10.09
C GLU A 118 -6.38 -3.87 10.76
N SER A 119 -6.04 -2.84 9.98
CA SER A 119 -5.62 -1.53 10.48
C SER A 119 -6.74 -0.86 11.26
N ARG A 120 -6.38 0.01 12.23
CA ARG A 120 -7.32 0.89 12.93
C ARG A 120 -8.19 1.71 11.95
N ASP A 121 -7.66 2.02 10.76
CA ASP A 121 -8.34 2.81 9.74
C ASP A 121 -9.56 2.09 9.13
N HIS A 122 -9.58 0.75 9.06
CA HIS A 122 -10.64 -0.01 8.39
C HIS A 122 -11.13 -1.23 9.18
N ARG A 123 -10.66 -1.46 10.41
CA ARG A 123 -11.04 -2.62 11.23
C ARG A 123 -12.52 -2.62 11.63
N LEU A 124 -13.15 -1.45 11.65
CA LEU A 124 -14.58 -1.28 11.95
C LEU A 124 -15.44 -1.12 10.70
N HIS A 125 -14.81 -1.10 9.52
CA HIS A 125 -15.48 -0.89 8.25
C HIS A 125 -15.83 -2.25 7.63
N ALA A 126 -17.02 -2.34 7.05
CA ALA A 126 -17.43 -3.46 6.23
C ALA A 126 -16.52 -3.52 4.99
N ALA A 127 -15.85 -4.66 4.82
CA ALA A 127 -14.96 -4.89 3.71
C ALA A 127 -15.33 -6.20 3.02
N VAL A 128 -15.81 -6.10 1.79
CA VAL A 128 -16.22 -7.23 0.95
C VAL A 128 -15.15 -7.52 -0.11
N PRO A 129 -15.03 -8.75 -0.62
CA PRO A 129 -14.21 -9.03 -1.80
C PRO A 129 -14.63 -8.19 -3.00
N ILE A 130 -13.67 -7.70 -3.77
CA ILE A 130 -13.94 -6.86 -4.95
C ILE A 130 -14.77 -7.62 -5.99
N GLU A 131 -14.60 -8.93 -6.07
CA GLU A 131 -15.36 -9.81 -6.94
C GLU A 131 -16.85 -9.89 -6.53
N GLU A 132 -17.15 -9.79 -5.24
CA GLU A 132 -18.51 -9.81 -4.70
C GLU A 132 -19.20 -8.45 -4.88
N ALA A 133 -18.48 -7.34 -4.64
CA ALA A 133 -18.97 -5.98 -4.91
C ALA A 133 -19.30 -5.75 -6.40
N ALA A 134 -18.58 -6.42 -7.30
CA ALA A 134 -18.86 -6.38 -8.74
C ALA A 134 -20.14 -7.15 -9.13
N GLN A 135 -20.61 -8.10 -8.30
CA GLN A 135 -21.79 -8.92 -8.59
C GLN A 135 -23.12 -8.34 -8.09
N GLU A 136 -23.11 -7.43 -7.10
CA GLU A 136 -24.32 -6.73 -6.66
C GLU A 136 -24.95 -5.82 -7.73
N HIS A 137 -24.25 -5.58 -8.85
CA HIS A 137 -24.78 -4.91 -10.04
C HIS A 137 -25.92 -5.64 -10.78
N LYS A 138 -26.30 -6.87 -10.39
CA LYS A 138 -27.40 -7.59 -11.04
C LYS A 138 -28.74 -7.60 -10.30
N VAL A 139 -28.79 -7.22 -9.02
CA VAL A 139 -30.04 -7.28 -8.26
C VAL A 139 -30.21 -6.03 -7.38
N GLY A 140 -30.91 -5.04 -7.92
CA GLY A 140 -31.65 -4.09 -7.08
C GLY A 140 -30.90 -2.85 -6.61
N GLY A 141 -30.77 -1.88 -7.51
CA GLY A 141 -30.87 -0.43 -7.26
C GLY A 141 -30.42 0.13 -5.91
N ALA A 142 -29.18 0.59 -5.83
CA ALA A 142 -28.82 1.76 -5.04
C ALA A 142 -27.78 2.60 -5.82
N ARG A 143 -27.96 3.91 -5.75
CA ARG A 143 -27.41 4.93 -6.64
C ARG A 143 -25.88 5.02 -6.55
N VAL A 144 -25.17 4.37 -7.47
CA VAL A 144 -23.71 4.50 -7.59
C VAL A 144 -23.36 5.65 -8.54
N SER A 145 -22.46 6.51 -8.07
CA SER A 145 -21.91 7.66 -8.77
C SER A 145 -21.30 7.30 -10.14
N ARG A 146 -21.54 8.17 -11.14
CA ARG A 146 -21.12 8.08 -12.57
C ARG A 146 -19.68 7.65 -12.84
N ARG A 147 -18.79 7.72 -11.83
CA ARG A 147 -17.38 7.32 -11.93
C ARG A 147 -17.15 5.81 -11.93
N MET A 148 -18.16 5.01 -11.58
CA MET A 148 -18.11 3.54 -11.60
C MET A 148 -18.49 2.97 -12.98
N GLU A 149 -19.34 3.67 -13.74
CA GLU A 149 -19.73 3.28 -15.10
C GLU A 149 -18.54 3.35 -16.08
N GLU A 150 -17.70 4.39 -15.99
CA GLU A 150 -16.56 4.55 -16.90
C GLU A 150 -15.46 3.50 -16.67
N VAL A 151 -15.19 3.17 -15.40
CA VAL A 151 -14.16 2.18 -15.05
C VAL A 151 -14.65 0.76 -15.34
N ALA A 152 -15.93 0.47 -15.07
CA ALA A 152 -16.54 -0.81 -15.42
C ALA A 152 -16.72 -0.98 -16.94
N ALA A 153 -17.14 0.07 -17.67
CA ALA A 153 -17.27 0.04 -19.13
C ALA A 153 -15.91 -0.09 -19.83
N ALA A 154 -14.87 0.57 -19.33
CA ALA A 154 -13.51 0.40 -19.83
C ALA A 154 -12.99 -1.02 -19.60
N LEU A 155 -13.26 -1.62 -18.43
CA LEU A 155 -12.90 -3.01 -18.13
C LEU A 155 -13.70 -4.02 -19.00
N PHE A 156 -15.01 -3.79 -19.19
CA PHE A 156 -15.86 -4.64 -20.02
C PHE A 156 -15.55 -4.55 -21.51
N ALA A 157 -15.30 -3.35 -22.05
CA ALA A 157 -14.97 -3.16 -23.47
C ALA A 157 -13.63 -3.83 -23.81
N TRP A 158 -12.67 -3.80 -22.88
CA TRP A 158 -11.35 -4.42 -23.06
C TRP A 158 -11.42 -5.94 -22.98
N GLN A 159 -12.22 -6.49 -22.06
CA GLN A 159 -12.40 -7.93 -21.89
C GLN A 159 -13.15 -8.59 -23.07
N LYS A 160 -13.91 -7.81 -23.85
CA LYS A 160 -14.75 -8.34 -24.92
C LYS A 160 -14.22 -8.14 -26.34
N PHE A 161 -13.37 -7.14 -26.60
CA PHE A 161 -13.01 -6.77 -27.99
C PHE A 161 -11.52 -6.66 -28.32
N GLY A 162 -10.60 -6.67 -27.35
CA GLY A 162 -9.17 -6.51 -27.64
C GLY A 162 -8.83 -5.20 -28.39
N PHE A 163 -7.54 -4.98 -28.66
CA PHE A 163 -6.92 -3.67 -28.94
C PHE A 163 -7.28 -2.95 -30.27
N LEU A 164 -8.44 -3.17 -30.89
CA LEU A 164 -8.70 -2.67 -32.26
C LEU A 164 -9.62 -1.45 -32.38
N HIS A 165 -10.23 -0.96 -31.30
CA HIS A 165 -11.09 0.23 -31.36
C HIS A 165 -10.87 1.17 -30.16
N PHE A 166 -9.73 1.87 -30.16
CA PHE A 166 -9.52 3.03 -29.28
C PHE A 166 -9.71 4.32 -30.11
N PRO A 167 -10.56 5.28 -29.68
CA PRO A 167 -10.72 6.56 -30.38
C PRO A 167 -9.41 7.39 -30.34
N PRO A 168 -9.14 8.24 -31.35
CA PRO A 168 -7.81 8.75 -31.69
C PRO A 168 -7.24 9.83 -30.76
N LEU A 169 -7.76 10.00 -29.55
CA LEU A 169 -7.35 11.09 -28.64
C LEU A 169 -6.16 10.74 -27.72
N PHE A 170 -5.61 9.53 -27.81
CA PHE A 170 -4.42 9.10 -27.06
C PHE A 170 -3.25 8.65 -27.96
N ARG A 171 -3.08 9.26 -29.13
CA ARG A 171 -1.78 9.21 -29.84
C ARG A 171 -0.84 10.24 -29.21
N VAL A 172 0.01 9.80 -28.29
CA VAL A 172 1.30 10.47 -28.06
C VAL A 172 2.32 9.83 -28.99
N PRO A 173 3.04 10.60 -29.84
CA PRO A 173 4.10 10.04 -30.67
C PRO A 173 5.25 9.58 -29.78
N PHE A 174 5.81 8.42 -30.12
CA PHE A 174 7.08 7.94 -29.63
C PHE A 174 8.14 8.40 -30.65
N GLU A 175 9.00 9.33 -30.24
CA GLU A 175 10.37 9.49 -30.75
C GLU A 175 11.31 9.49 -29.56
#